data_AF-A0A0N0UZW6-F1
#
_entry.id   AF-A0A0N0UZW6-F1
#
_cell.length_a   1.000
_cell.length_b   1.000
_cell.length_c   1.000
_cell.angle_alpha   90.00
_cell.angle_beta   90.00
_cell.angle_gamma   90.00
#
_symmetry.space_group_name_H-M   'P 1'
#
loop_
_entity.id
_entity.type
_entity.pdbx_description
1 polymer ?
#
loop_
_entity_poly.entity_id
_entity_poly.type
_entity_poly.pdbx_seq_one_letter_code
_entity_poly.pdbx_strand_id
1 'polypeptide(L)'
;MKQKIDKLSNYISWNIPISETNILMSYSGVLHKVYRAYGIDISAMSIHEKESISNQVNNAFSRIDKGWSIWVEDVKTNFSYEVNSDFKTDVHRILEQDRITDMTGKHYKNSLYITFVF
;
A
#
# COMPACT_ATOMS: atom_id res chain seq x y z
N MET A 1 -8.29 28.97 26.90
CA MET A 1 -7.05 28.56 26.20
C MET A 1 -7.44 27.65 25.06
N LYS A 2 -7.21 28.03 23.79
CA LYS A 2 -7.36 27.09 22.67
C LYS A 2 -6.27 26.03 22.81
N GLN A 3 -6.65 24.76 22.94
CA GLN A 3 -5.70 23.64 22.89
C GLN A 3 -4.92 23.74 21.58
N LYS A 4 -3.60 23.86 21.68
CA LYS A 4 -2.72 23.82 20.52
C LYS A 4 -2.71 22.36 20.05
N ILE A 5 -3.35 22.09 18.92
CA ILE A 5 -3.37 20.76 18.31
C ILE A 5 -1.92 20.44 17.96
N ASP A 6 -1.36 19.45 18.64
CA ASP A 6 0.01 19.01 18.39
C ASP A 6 0.07 18.41 16.98
N LYS A 7 1.15 18.68 16.25
CA LYS A 7 1.28 18.16 14.88
C LYS A 7 1.46 16.65 14.96
N LEU A 8 0.67 15.89 14.20
CA LEU A 8 0.87 14.46 14.06
C LEU A 8 2.31 14.18 13.61
N SER A 9 3.00 13.29 14.33
CA SER A 9 4.38 12.92 14.01
C SER A 9 4.44 12.23 12.65
N ASN A 10 5.27 12.75 11.75
CA ASN A 10 5.56 12.12 10.45
C ASN A 10 6.57 10.97 10.56
N TYR A 11 7.13 10.74 11.75
CA TYR A 11 8.15 9.72 11.99
C TYR A 11 7.58 8.63 12.88
N ILE A 12 7.55 7.40 12.36
CA ILE A 12 7.00 6.23 13.03
C ILE A 12 8.17 5.36 13.49
N SER A 13 8.65 5.62 14.71
CA SER A 13 9.87 4.96 15.20
C SER A 13 9.61 3.56 15.75
N TRP A 14 8.44 3.31 16.37
CA TRP A 14 8.06 2.04 17.01
C TRP A 14 6.52 1.91 17.04
N ASN A 15 5.98 0.81 16.51
CA ASN A 15 4.54 0.53 16.50
C ASN A 15 4.19 -0.74 17.26
N ILE A 16 3.13 -0.69 18.05
CA ILE A 16 2.50 -1.86 18.64
C ILE A 16 1.32 -2.25 17.73
N PRO A 17 1.37 -3.41 17.05
CA PRO A 17 0.23 -3.89 16.30
C PRO A 17 -0.88 -4.33 17.27
N ILE A 18 -2.10 -3.85 17.03
CA ILE A 18 -3.27 -4.33 17.75
C ILE A 18 -3.69 -5.65 17.10
N SER A 19 -3.61 -6.74 17.87
CA SER A 19 -3.89 -8.10 17.39
C SER A 19 -5.20 -8.17 16.62
N GLU A 20 -5.19 -8.93 15.51
CA GLU A 20 -6.36 -9.19 14.67
C GLU A 20 -7.02 -7.95 14.02
N THR A 21 -6.31 -6.81 14.02
CA THR A 21 -6.73 -5.60 13.32
C THR A 21 -5.63 -5.09 12.40
N ASN A 22 -5.99 -4.20 11.48
CA ASN A 22 -4.99 -3.46 10.71
C ASN A 22 -4.62 -2.13 11.38
N ILE A 23 -4.66 -2.07 12.71
CA ILE A 23 -4.36 -0.85 13.48
C ILE A 23 -3.00 -0.99 14.15
N LEU A 24 -2.17 0.03 13.99
CA LEU A 24 -0.89 0.20 14.66
C LEU A 24 -1.01 1.38 15.63
N MET A 25 -0.51 1.23 16.84
CA MET A 25 -0.41 2.33 17.80
C MET A 25 1.06 2.75 17.95
N SER A 26 1.33 4.04 17.75
CA SER A 26 2.65 4.61 18.02
C SER A 26 2.84 4.87 19.51
N TYR A 27 4.09 5.01 19.95
CA TYR A 27 4.41 5.35 21.34
C TYR A 27 3.79 6.70 21.79
N SER A 28 3.54 7.63 20.87
CA SER A 28 2.88 8.91 21.18
C SER A 28 1.36 8.79 21.32
N GLY A 29 0.80 7.58 21.23
CA GLY A 29 -0.65 7.32 21.31
C GLY A 29 -1.39 7.59 20.00
N VAL A 30 -0.67 7.86 18.91
CA VAL A 30 -1.28 8.05 17.58
C VAL A 30 -1.65 6.69 17.02
N LEU A 31 -2.85 6.61 16.46
CA LEU A 31 -3.35 5.38 15.87
C LEU A 31 -3.29 5.48 14.34
N HIS A 32 -2.81 4.40 13.74
CA HIS A 32 -2.59 4.27 12.30
C HIS A 32 -3.40 3.09 11.80
N LYS A 33 -4.38 3.32 10.93
CA LYS A 33 -5.14 2.24 10.30
C LYS A 33 -4.63 1.99 8.90
N VAL A 34 -4.03 0.82 8.67
CA VAL A 34 -3.37 0.45 7.42
C VAL A 34 -4.28 -0.45 6.58
N TYR A 35 -4.36 -0.21 5.29
CA TYR A 35 -5.05 -1.09 4.35
C TYR A 35 -4.10 -1.50 3.25
N ARG A 36 -4.12 -2.79 2.88
CA ARG A 36 -3.40 -3.30 1.72
C ARG A 36 -4.35 -3.39 0.55
N ALA A 37 -4.02 -2.73 -0.56
CA ALA A 37 -4.75 -2.83 -1.81
C ALA A 37 -3.83 -3.35 -2.93
N TYR A 38 -4.43 -4.08 -3.86
CA TYR A 38 -3.82 -4.47 -5.14
C TYR A 38 -4.56 -3.69 -6.23
N GLY A 39 -3.86 -2.98 -7.11
CA GLY A 39 -4.51 -2.07 -8.05
C GLY A 39 -3.59 -1.58 -9.16
N ILE A 40 -4.15 -0.69 -10.00
CA ILE A 40 -3.53 -0.07 -11.20
C ILE A 40 -2.07 0.27 -10.94
N ASP A 41 -1.23 0.01 -11.95
CA ASP A 41 0.21 0.19 -11.88
C ASP A 41 0.61 1.66 -11.62
N ILE A 42 0.66 2.03 -10.33
CA ILE A 42 1.20 3.31 -9.85
C ILE A 42 2.70 3.38 -10.12
N SER A 43 3.31 2.29 -10.61
CA SER A 43 4.74 2.28 -10.89
C SER A 43 5.14 2.94 -12.19
N ALA A 44 4.18 3.28 -13.05
CA ALA A 44 4.41 4.14 -14.21
C ALA A 44 4.45 5.64 -13.86
N MET A 45 3.98 6.04 -12.67
CA MET A 45 3.97 7.44 -12.23
C MET A 45 5.36 7.88 -11.76
N SER A 46 5.75 9.10 -12.16
CA SER A 46 6.94 9.78 -11.64
C SER A 46 6.81 10.10 -10.15
N ILE A 47 7.95 10.29 -9.49
CA ILE A 47 8.01 10.68 -8.07
C ILE A 47 7.19 11.96 -7.81
N HIS A 48 7.29 12.96 -8.69
CA HIS A 48 6.55 14.21 -8.56
C HIS A 48 5.03 14.05 -8.70
N GLU A 49 4.55 13.16 -9.57
CA GLU A 49 3.13 12.87 -9.69
C GLU A 49 2.61 12.19 -8.41
N LYS A 50 3.37 11.24 -7.86
CA LYS A 50 3.04 10.58 -6.59
C LYS A 50 2.96 11.60 -5.44
N GLU A 51 3.94 12.47 -5.32
CA GLU A 51 3.97 13.54 -4.30
C GLU A 51 2.80 14.52 -4.48
N SER A 52 2.51 14.95 -5.71
CA SER A 52 1.41 15.87 -6.00
C SER A 52 0.06 15.27 -5.65
N ILE A 53 -0.19 14.01 -6.03
CA ILE A 53 -1.42 13.29 -5.68
C ILE A 53 -1.51 13.14 -4.16
N SER A 54 -0.45 12.69 -3.50
CA SER A 54 -0.41 12.55 -2.04
C SER A 54 -0.72 13.87 -1.31
N ASN A 55 -0.13 14.98 -1.77
CA ASN A 55 -0.37 16.31 -1.20
C ASN A 55 -1.81 16.80 -1.43
N GLN A 56 -2.37 16.59 -2.62
CA GLN A 56 -3.77 16.96 -2.91
C GLN A 56 -4.74 16.19 -2.03
N VAL A 57 -4.51 14.88 -1.90
CA VAL A 57 -5.33 14.02 -1.04
C VAL A 57 -5.16 14.45 0.42
N ASN A 58 -3.94 14.65 0.92
CA ASN A 58 -3.70 15.14 2.29
C ASN A 58 -4.34 16.50 2.56
N ASN A 59 -4.29 17.44 1.62
CA ASN A 59 -4.99 18.72 1.74
C ASN A 59 -6.50 18.51 1.87
N ALA A 60 -7.10 17.63 1.08
CA ALA A 60 -8.52 17.29 1.19
C ALA A 60 -8.85 16.66 2.56
N PHE A 61 -8.03 15.71 3.04
CA PHE A 61 -8.23 15.06 4.34
C PHE A 61 -7.99 15.99 5.53
N SER A 62 -7.06 16.94 5.43
CA SER A 62 -6.81 17.92 6.50
C SER A 62 -8.01 18.85 6.77
N ARG A 63 -8.94 18.96 5.81
CA ARG A 63 -10.18 19.73 5.92
C ARG A 63 -11.31 18.94 6.60
N ILE A 64 -11.14 17.64 6.79
CA ILE A 64 -12.06 16.81 7.56
C ILE A 64 -11.87 17.15 9.04
N ASP A 65 -12.99 17.30 9.73
CA ASP A 65 -13.00 17.70 11.14
C ASP A 65 -12.16 16.71 11.97
N LYS A 66 -11.29 17.24 12.85
CA LYS A 66 -10.23 16.54 13.62
C LYS A 66 -8.87 16.30 12.94
N GLY A 67 -8.61 16.83 11.74
CA GLY A 67 -7.24 16.97 11.22
C GLY A 67 -6.57 15.67 10.75
N TRP A 68 -7.27 14.93 9.90
CA TRP A 68 -6.83 13.61 9.45
C TRP A 68 -5.67 13.72 8.45
N SER A 69 -4.84 12.69 8.39
CA SER A 69 -3.80 12.57 7.37
C SER A 69 -3.80 11.17 6.75
N ILE A 70 -3.44 11.09 5.48
CA ILE A 70 -3.32 9.84 4.72
C ILE A 70 -1.89 9.67 4.22
N TRP A 71 -1.38 8.46 4.38
CA TRP A 71 -0.09 8.06 3.85
C TRP A 71 -0.29 6.91 2.88
N VAL A 72 0.39 6.98 1.74
CA VAL A 72 0.28 5.99 0.68
C VAL A 72 1.69 5.53 0.33
N GLU A 73 1.99 4.26 0.62
CA GLU A 73 3.27 3.64 0.34
C GLU A 73 3.12 2.55 -0.71
N ASP A 74 4.07 2.47 -1.63
CA ASP A 74 4.06 1.54 -2.74
C ASP A 74 5.26 0.60 -2.63
N VAL A 75 5.00 -0.70 -2.44
CA VAL A 75 6.05 -1.72 -2.28
C VAL A 75 5.99 -2.69 -3.45
N LYS A 76 7.06 -2.70 -4.24
CA LYS A 76 7.29 -3.70 -5.28
C LYS A 76 7.91 -4.95 -4.70
N THR A 77 7.25 -6.07 -4.93
CA THR A 77 7.77 -7.41 -4.59
C THR A 77 7.93 -8.23 -5.85
N ASN A 78 9.01 -9.00 -5.94
CA ASN A 78 9.16 -9.97 -7.03
C ASN A 78 7.97 -10.92 -7.02
N PHE A 79 7.35 -11.10 -8.18
CA PHE A 79 6.21 -12.00 -8.32
C PHE A 79 6.62 -13.26 -9.06
N SER A 80 6.25 -14.41 -8.49
CA SER A 80 6.31 -15.69 -9.16
C SER A 80 4.90 -16.10 -9.52
N TYR A 81 4.67 -16.49 -10.77
CA TYR A 81 3.40 -17.07 -11.17
C TYR A 81 3.35 -18.51 -10.65
N GLU A 82 2.34 -18.81 -9.84
CA GLU A 82 2.06 -20.20 -9.45
C GLU A 82 1.16 -20.85 -10.50
N VAL A 83 1.43 -22.12 -10.82
CA VAL A 83 0.55 -22.92 -11.67
C VAL A 83 -0.71 -23.23 -10.88
N ASN A 84 -1.82 -22.57 -11.21
CA ASN A 84 -3.12 -22.87 -10.63
C ASN A 84 -4.15 -23.27 -11.70
N SER A 85 -3.66 -23.67 -12.87
CA SER A 85 -4.46 -23.89 -14.07
C SER A 85 -4.67 -25.39 -14.32
N ASP A 86 -5.92 -25.87 -14.21
CA ASP A 86 -6.30 -27.27 -14.48
C ASP A 86 -6.59 -27.50 -15.97
N PHE A 87 -5.57 -27.34 -16.81
CA PHE A 87 -5.72 -27.52 -18.25
C PHE A 87 -5.78 -29.00 -18.63
N LYS A 88 -6.92 -29.41 -19.17
CA LYS A 88 -7.20 -30.82 -19.53
C LYS A 88 -6.37 -31.35 -20.71
N THR A 89 -5.92 -30.48 -21.61
CA THR A 89 -5.18 -30.89 -22.82
C THR A 89 -3.70 -30.56 -22.70
N ASP A 90 -2.84 -31.44 -23.24
CA ASP A 90 -1.38 -31.32 -23.12
C ASP A 90 -0.84 -30.04 -23.77
N VAL A 91 -1.42 -29.61 -24.89
CA VAL A 91 -1.02 -28.37 -25.60
C VAL A 91 -1.21 -27.14 -24.72
N HIS A 92 -2.33 -27.05 -23.99
CA HIS A 92 -2.58 -25.92 -23.09
C HIS A 92 -1.65 -25.94 -21.87
N ARG A 93 -1.27 -27.13 -21.38
CA ARG A 93 -0.27 -27.24 -20.30
C ARG A 93 1.11 -26.78 -20.74
N ILE A 94 1.54 -27.10 -21.95
CA ILE A 94 2.83 -26.65 -22.51
C ILE A 94 2.83 -25.12 -22.66
N LEU A 95 1.78 -24.55 -23.25
CA LEU A 95 1.67 -23.09 -23.40
C LEU A 95 1.67 -22.35 -22.06
N GLU A 96 1.02 -22.91 -21.03
CA GLU A 96 1.03 -22.33 -19.70
C GLU A 96 2.42 -22.39 -19.04
N GLN A 97 3.14 -23.51 -19.25
CA GLN A 97 4.51 -23.64 -18.76
C GLN A 97 5.46 -22.63 -19.41
N ASP A 98 5.32 -22.42 -20.73
CA ASP A 98 6.08 -21.41 -21.47
C ASP A 98 5.74 -19.99 -20.96
N ARG A 99 4.45 -19.68 -20.79
CA ARG A 99 3.99 -18.40 -20.24
C ARG A 99 4.60 -18.15 -18.85
N ILE A 100 4.58 -19.13 -17.96
CA ILE A 100 5.11 -18.99 -16.60
C ILE A 100 6.63 -18.80 -16.63
N THR A 101 7.33 -19.57 -17.45
CA THR A 101 8.79 -19.47 -17.60
C THR A 101 9.17 -18.07 -18.09
N ASP A 102 8.43 -17.53 -19.06
CA ASP A 102 8.68 -16.20 -19.59
C ASP A 102 8.28 -15.07 -18.65
N MET A 103 7.28 -15.26 -17.79
CA MET A 103 6.74 -14.21 -16.92
C MET A 103 7.38 -14.20 -15.53
N THR A 104 7.92 -15.32 -15.05
CA THR A 104 8.54 -15.42 -13.72
C THR A 104 9.81 -14.57 -13.68
N GLY A 105 9.90 -13.68 -12.68
CA GLY A 105 11.07 -12.79 -12.51
C GLY A 105 11.12 -11.59 -13.45
N LYS A 106 10.23 -11.48 -14.44
CA LYS A 106 10.09 -10.28 -15.30
C LYS A 106 9.02 -9.31 -14.81
N HIS A 107 8.18 -9.72 -13.85
CA HIS A 107 7.09 -8.91 -13.31
C HIS A 107 7.20 -8.68 -11.80
N TYR A 108 6.71 -7.52 -11.38
CA TYR A 108 6.62 -7.15 -9.97
C TYR A 108 5.15 -7.12 -9.56
N LYS A 109 4.85 -7.62 -8.38
CA LYS A 109 3.58 -7.39 -7.71
C LYS A 109 3.71 -6.11 -6.90
N ASN A 110 2.87 -5.14 -7.23
CA ASN A 110 2.79 -3.89 -6.50
C ASN A 110 1.80 -4.02 -5.34
N SER A 111 2.22 -3.63 -4.14
CA SER A 111 1.37 -3.60 -2.94
C SER A 111 1.25 -2.18 -2.45
N LEU A 112 0.02 -1.66 -2.46
CA LEU A 112 -0.28 -0.33 -1.96
C LEU A 112 -0.69 -0.41 -0.49
N TYR A 113 -0.02 0.35 0.36
CA TYR A 113 -0.35 0.50 1.78
C TYR A 113 -0.92 1.89 2.02
N ILE A 114 -2.17 1.94 2.43
CA ILE A 114 -2.87 3.19 2.73
C ILE A 114 -3.05 3.29 4.24
N THR A 115 -2.43 4.28 4.85
CA THR A 115 -2.45 4.52 6.30
C THR A 115 -3.25 5.77 6.61
N PHE A 116 -4.34 5.60 7.36
CA PHE A 116 -5.07 6.72 7.95
C PHE A 116 -4.52 7.02 9.34
N VAL A 117 -4.18 8.28 9.58
CA VAL A 117 -3.70 8.76 10.88
C VAL A 117 -4.75 9.66 11.50
N PHE A 118 -5.07 9.39 12.77
CA PHE A 118 -6.11 10.06 13.54
C PHE A 118 -5.65 10.39 14.96
#